data_AF-A0AAV6BSU8-F1
#
_entry.id   AF-A0AAV6BSU8-F1
#
_cell.length_a   1.000
_cell.length_b   1.000
_cell.length_c   1.000
_cell.angle_alpha   90.00
_cell.angle_beta   90.00
_cell.angle_gamma   90.00
#
_symmetry.space_group_name_H-M   'P 1'
#
loop_
_entity.id
_entity.type
_entity.pdbx_description
1 polymer ?
#
loop_
_entity_poly.entity_id
_entity_poly.type
_entity_poly.pdbx_seq_one_letter_code
_entity_poly.pdbx_strand_id
1 'polypeptide(L)'
;MRYARSVLLGLLMIGGCSPSETPAQQATARLARAEAAMEACKRSVGLGDVATPTGVVLDDPATRGQEMTTEMAGQLRLKIQCRLQLDELLAARRPQ
;
A
#
# COMPACT_ATOMS: atom_id res chain seq x y z
N MET A 1 -19.29 56.55 -0.02
CA MET A 1 -19.31 55.38 0.89
C MET A 1 -18.96 54.15 0.06
N ARG A 2 -17.68 53.83 -0.22
CA ARG A 2 -16.65 53.24 0.68
C ARG A 2 -17.10 51.98 1.44
N TYR A 3 -17.74 51.02 0.78
CA TYR A 3 -17.95 49.67 1.37
C TYR A 3 -17.64 48.50 0.42
N ALA A 4 -17.09 48.74 -0.78
CA ALA A 4 -16.78 47.66 -1.73
C ALA A 4 -15.42 46.97 -1.50
N ARG A 5 -14.63 47.39 -0.50
CA ARG A 5 -13.22 47.00 -0.37
C ARG A 5 -12.88 46.25 0.93
N SER A 6 -13.86 45.87 1.73
CA SER A 6 -13.62 45.27 3.05
C SER A 6 -14.15 43.84 3.23
N VAL A 7 -14.89 43.28 2.26
CA VAL A 7 -15.42 41.91 2.39
C VAL A 7 -14.51 40.85 1.76
N LEU A 8 -13.62 41.24 0.84
CA LEU A 8 -12.69 40.33 0.16
C LEU A 8 -11.51 39.85 1.03
N LEU A 9 -11.28 40.44 2.21
CA LEU A 9 -10.12 40.10 3.05
C LEU A 9 -10.38 38.91 4.01
N GLY A 10 -11.64 38.52 4.24
CA GLY A 10 -11.99 37.48 5.21
C GLY A 10 -11.93 36.03 4.68
N LEU A 11 -11.93 35.84 3.36
CA LEU A 11 -12.06 34.51 2.73
C LEU A 11 -10.72 33.82 2.43
N LEU A 12 -9.59 34.51 2.59
CA LEU A 12 -8.25 33.96 2.32
C LEU A 12 -7.58 33.31 3.55
N MET A 13 -8.20 33.36 4.73
CA MET A 13 -7.64 32.83 5.98
C MET A 13 -8.16 31.44 6.37
N ILE A 14 -8.85 30.73 5.47
CA ILE A 14 -9.30 29.33 5.71
C ILE A 14 -8.48 28.30 4.89
N GLY A 15 -7.46 28.76 4.16
CA GLY A 15 -6.67 27.94 3.24
C GLY A 15 -5.37 27.36 3.80
N GLY A 16 -5.17 27.34 5.12
CA GLY A 16 -3.90 26.91 5.70
C GLY A 16 -4.04 26.38 7.11
N CYS A 17 -4.40 25.11 7.22
CA CYS A 17 -4.00 24.15 8.26
C CYS A 17 -4.93 22.94 8.15
N SER A 18 -4.76 22.12 7.09
CA SER A 18 -4.98 20.70 7.32
C SER A 18 -3.98 20.33 8.44
N PRO A 19 -4.40 19.73 9.56
CA PRO A 19 -3.46 19.26 10.56
C PRO A 19 -2.45 18.38 9.81
N SER A 20 -1.19 18.79 9.80
CA SER A 20 -0.13 18.01 9.17
C SER A 20 -0.13 16.65 9.86
N GLU A 21 -0.55 15.61 9.12
CA GLU A 21 -0.50 14.24 9.62
C GLU A 21 0.91 13.98 10.13
N THR A 22 1.01 13.40 11.32
CA THR A 22 2.31 13.01 11.83
C THR A 22 2.92 11.97 10.88
N PRO A 23 4.26 11.88 10.79
CA PRO A 23 4.91 10.83 9.98
C PRO A 23 4.39 9.42 10.29
N ALA A 24 4.02 9.16 11.56
CA ALA A 24 3.42 7.90 12.00
C ALA A 24 2.01 7.67 11.42
N GLN A 25 1.17 8.69 11.36
CA GLN A 25 -0.15 8.62 10.73
C GLN A 25 -0.02 8.36 9.23
N GLN A 26 0.89 9.06 8.56
CA GLN A 26 1.17 8.86 7.14
C GLN A 26 1.70 7.45 6.85
N ALA A 27 2.58 6.92 7.69
CA ALA A 27 3.09 5.55 7.60
C ALA A 27 1.97 4.51 7.70
N THR A 28 1.09 4.69 8.69
CA THR A 28 -0.05 3.80 8.93
C THR A 28 -1.02 3.84 7.74
N ALA A 29 -1.34 5.04 7.24
CA ALA A 29 -2.19 5.21 6.07
C ALA A 29 -1.57 4.64 4.78
N ARG A 30 -0.24 4.69 4.65
CA ARG A 30 0.49 4.04 3.54
C ARG A 30 0.36 2.52 3.63
N LEU A 31 0.61 1.94 4.81
CA LEU A 31 0.50 0.50 5.03
C LEU A 31 -0.92 -0.01 4.71
N ALA A 32 -1.95 0.63 5.25
CA ALA A 32 -3.34 0.24 5.02
C ALA A 32 -3.72 0.28 3.52
N ARG A 33 -3.24 1.29 2.77
CA ARG A 33 -3.46 1.38 1.33
C ARG A 33 -2.73 0.27 0.57
N ALA A 34 -1.50 -0.04 0.95
CA ALA A 34 -0.72 -1.10 0.33
C ALA A 34 -1.35 -2.49 0.57
N GLU A 35 -1.87 -2.74 1.77
CA GLU A 35 -2.61 -3.96 2.11
C GLU A 35 -3.88 -4.09 1.29
N ALA A 36 -4.68 -3.01 1.21
CA ALA A 36 -5.89 -3.00 0.38
C ALA A 36 -5.58 -3.24 -1.11
N ALA A 37 -4.51 -2.65 -1.64
CA ALA A 37 -4.08 -2.87 -3.02
C ALA A 37 -3.63 -4.31 -3.27
N MET A 38 -2.88 -4.91 -2.34
CA MET A 38 -2.48 -6.31 -2.43
C MET A 38 -3.69 -7.24 -2.41
N GLU A 39 -4.64 -7.03 -1.49
CA GLU A 39 -5.88 -7.82 -1.42
C GLU A 39 -6.77 -7.64 -2.64
N ALA A 40 -6.78 -6.46 -3.25
CA ALA A 40 -7.47 -6.24 -4.52
C ALA A 40 -6.82 -7.05 -5.66
N CYS A 41 -5.49 -7.06 -5.74
CA CYS A 41 -4.78 -7.85 -6.74
C CYS A 41 -4.99 -9.36 -6.55
N LYS A 42 -4.88 -9.85 -5.31
CA LYS A 42 -5.15 -11.27 -4.99
C LYS A 42 -6.52 -11.72 -5.49
N ARG A 43 -7.55 -10.91 -5.22
CA ARG A 43 -8.92 -11.19 -5.67
C ARG A 43 -9.05 -11.19 -7.19
N SER A 44 -8.41 -10.24 -7.90
CA SER A 44 -8.49 -10.17 -9.36
C SER A 44 -7.83 -11.36 -10.07
N VAL A 45 -6.85 -12.00 -9.43
CA VAL A 45 -6.15 -13.18 -9.97
C VAL A 45 -6.64 -14.52 -9.43
N GLY A 46 -7.72 -14.51 -8.63
CA GLY A 46 -8.32 -15.73 -8.06
C GLY A 46 -7.51 -16.38 -6.94
N LEU A 47 -6.69 -15.61 -6.22
CA LEU A 47 -5.81 -16.08 -5.14
C LEU A 47 -6.12 -15.35 -3.81
N GLY A 48 -7.38 -15.03 -3.57
CA GLY A 48 -7.83 -14.30 -2.37
C GLY A 48 -7.43 -14.97 -1.05
N ASP A 49 -7.50 -16.30 -1.01
CA ASP A 49 -7.23 -17.10 0.19
C ASP A 49 -5.74 -17.46 0.36
N VAL A 50 -4.91 -17.23 -0.67
CA VAL A 50 -3.46 -17.51 -0.61
C VAL A 50 -2.78 -16.50 0.29
N ALA A 51 -1.85 -16.97 1.12
CA ALA A 51 -1.11 -16.08 2.00
C ALA A 51 -0.27 -15.08 1.19
N THR A 52 -0.30 -13.81 1.63
CA THR A 52 0.52 -12.76 1.00
C THR A 52 2.00 -13.07 1.21
N PRO A 53 2.81 -13.15 0.15
CA PRO A 53 4.24 -13.42 0.28
C PRO A 53 4.94 -12.37 1.17
N THR A 54 5.89 -12.82 1.98
CA THR A 54 6.73 -11.95 2.83
C THR A 54 7.98 -11.43 2.11
N GLY A 55 8.17 -11.84 0.85
CA GLY A 55 9.32 -11.49 0.05
C GLY A 55 9.06 -11.70 -1.44
N VAL A 56 10.05 -11.29 -2.24
CA VAL A 56 9.90 -11.16 -3.70
C VAL A 56 10.75 -12.15 -4.50
N VAL A 57 11.61 -12.89 -3.80
CA VAL A 57 12.52 -13.86 -4.39
C VAL A 57 11.69 -15.02 -4.96
N LEU A 58 11.86 -15.32 -6.25
CA LEU A 58 11.15 -16.42 -6.92
C LEU A 58 11.82 -17.77 -6.67
N ASP A 59 13.14 -17.83 -6.79
CA ASP A 59 13.96 -19.01 -6.48
C ASP A 59 14.55 -18.86 -5.08
N ASP A 60 13.76 -19.20 -4.07
CA ASP A 60 14.18 -19.15 -2.67
C ASP A 60 15.06 -20.39 -2.36
N PRO A 61 16.32 -20.21 -1.96
CA PRO A 61 17.20 -21.32 -1.59
C PRO A 61 16.63 -22.21 -0.48
N ALA A 62 15.80 -21.65 0.41
CA ALA A 62 15.21 -22.40 1.51
C ALA A 62 14.16 -23.42 1.03
N THR A 63 13.53 -23.18 -0.12
CA THR A 63 12.48 -24.05 -0.69
C THR A 63 12.95 -24.81 -1.92
N ARG A 64 14.20 -24.66 -2.34
CA ARG A 64 14.74 -25.32 -3.54
C ARG A 64 14.75 -26.84 -3.36
N GLY A 65 14.23 -27.56 -4.35
CA GLY A 65 14.14 -29.03 -4.33
C GLY A 65 13.03 -29.60 -3.46
N GLN A 66 12.24 -28.76 -2.79
CA GLN A 66 11.00 -29.19 -2.12
C GLN A 66 9.91 -29.50 -3.15
N GLU A 67 8.95 -30.34 -2.78
CA GLU A 67 7.78 -30.62 -3.59
C GLU A 67 6.96 -29.34 -3.83
N MET A 68 6.50 -29.14 -5.06
CA MET A 68 5.66 -27.99 -5.41
C MET A 68 4.24 -28.21 -4.89
N THR A 69 3.90 -27.53 -3.79
CA THR A 69 2.52 -27.52 -3.25
C THR A 69 1.65 -26.47 -3.95
N THR A 70 0.33 -26.61 -3.83
CA THR A 70 -0.64 -25.64 -4.35
C THR A 70 -0.47 -24.25 -3.72
N GLU A 71 -0.18 -24.21 -2.42
CA GLU A 71 0.09 -22.95 -1.71
C GLU A 71 1.36 -22.29 -2.25
N MET A 72 2.45 -23.05 -2.42
CA MET A 72 3.70 -22.51 -2.96
C MET A 72 3.54 -22.00 -4.39
N ALA A 73 2.79 -22.74 -5.23
CA ALA A 73 2.44 -22.29 -6.58
C ALA A 73 1.60 -21.01 -6.57
N GLY A 74 0.63 -20.90 -5.65
CA GLY A 74 -0.17 -19.70 -5.44
C GLY A 74 0.70 -18.50 -5.05
N GLN A 75 1.60 -18.67 -4.09
CA GLN A 75 2.50 -17.62 -3.65
C GLN A 75 3.47 -17.18 -4.76
N LEU A 76 4.00 -18.12 -5.57
CA LEU A 76 4.82 -17.79 -6.74
C LEU A 76 4.02 -16.98 -7.77
N ARG A 77 2.77 -17.35 -8.03
CA ARG A 77 1.88 -16.57 -8.92
C ARG A 77 1.64 -15.17 -8.37
N LEU A 78 1.44 -15.00 -7.07
CA LEU A 78 1.31 -13.67 -6.45
C LEU A 78 2.58 -12.83 -6.61
N LYS A 79 3.77 -13.40 -6.42
CA LYS A 79 5.05 -12.70 -6.62
C LYS A 79 5.20 -12.14 -8.05
N ILE A 80 4.59 -12.81 -9.04
CA ILE A 80 4.64 -12.39 -10.45
C ILE A 80 3.49 -11.45 -10.78
N GLN A 81 2.24 -11.87 -10.55
CA GLN A 81 1.05 -11.17 -11.02
C GLN A 81 0.71 -9.93 -10.18
N CYS A 82 1.12 -9.91 -8.90
CA CYS A 82 0.91 -8.79 -7.97
C CYS A 82 2.21 -8.11 -7.57
N ARG A 83 3.26 -8.19 -8.42
CA ARG A 83 4.62 -7.74 -8.11
C ARG A 83 4.68 -6.31 -7.55
N LEU A 84 3.97 -5.38 -8.20
CA LEU A 84 3.99 -3.96 -7.83
C LEU A 84 3.34 -3.70 -6.46
N GLN A 85 2.19 -4.32 -6.21
CA GLN A 85 1.47 -4.20 -4.93
C GLN A 85 2.26 -4.85 -3.80
N LEU A 86 2.91 -5.99 -4.10
CA LEU A 86 3.77 -6.68 -3.15
C LEU A 86 5.00 -5.83 -2.79
N ASP A 87 5.66 -5.20 -3.76
CA ASP A 87 6.79 -4.30 -3.47
C ASP A 87 6.39 -3.13 -2.58
N GLU A 88 5.26 -2.49 -2.87
CA GLU A 88 4.76 -1.38 -2.07
C GLU A 88 4.38 -1.82 -0.65
N LEU A 89 3.74 -2.97 -0.50
CA LEU A 89 3.41 -3.54 0.81
C LEU A 89 4.67 -3.84 1.63
N LEU A 90 5.68 -4.47 1.01
CA LEU A 90 6.93 -4.78 1.69
C LEU A 90 7.71 -3.51 2.04
N ALA A 91 7.66 -2.48 1.19
CA ALA A 91 8.26 -1.18 1.49
C ALA A 91 7.53 -0.48 2.65
N ALA A 92 6.20 -0.51 2.69
CA ALA A 92 5.39 0.10 3.74
C ALA A 92 5.54 -0.60 5.11
N ARG A 93 5.96 -1.87 5.13
CA ARG A 93 6.22 -2.64 6.35
C ARG A 93 7.61 -2.44 6.96
N ARG A 94 8.55 -1.82 6.23
CA ARG A 94 9.89 -1.59 6.78
C ARG A 94 9.83 -0.57 7.91
N PRO A 95 10.57 -0.79 9.01
CA PRO A 95 10.72 0.23 10.04
C PRO A 95 11.32 1.50 9.42
N GLN A 96 10.78 2.66 9.80
CA GLN A 96 11.22 3.98 9.34
C GLN A 96 12.25 4.57 10.29
#